data_AF-A0A9W8XS29-F1
#
_entry.id   AF-A0A9W8XS29-F1
#
_cell.length_a   1.000
_cell.length_b   1.000
_cell.length_c   1.000
_cell.angle_alpha   90.00
_cell.angle_beta   90.00
_cell.angle_gamma   90.00
#
_symmetry.space_group_name_H-M   'P 1'
#
loop_
_entity.id
_entity.type
_entity.pdbx_description
1 polymer ?
#
loop_
_entity_poly.entity_id
_entity_poly.type
_entity_poly.pdbx_seq_one_letter_code
_entity_poly.pdbx_strand_id
1 'polypeptide(L)'
;MPLLLSALWLTTAGLIYNPLGAWLHDKVNSRRGMYIFGLFGCLLTTSLLAAMTAEFSGTANRAGNGMGIFFIFLYLAFQGTCCDTTMYLYVSEIFPTELRPMGMGFSLFGQFAASLVLLQTAPIGFSEVGWKYYLVVIVWCIFYIPMVYFFWPETARLSLEEIGKQFGDDVAVHINDATDEEKRILEQQLKDADLVHQKGDGFHSSYRPVGRPKRLKH
;
A
#
# COMPACT_ATOMS: atom_id res chain seq x y z
N MET A 1 -7.05 31.60 6.76
CA MET A 1 -8.00 30.49 6.50
C MET A 1 -7.38 29.14 6.05
N PRO A 2 -6.05 28.90 5.97
CA PRO A 2 -5.57 27.54 5.66
C PRO A 2 -5.52 26.61 6.88
N LEU A 3 -5.09 27.09 8.06
CA LEU A 3 -4.81 26.22 9.22
C LEU A 3 -6.04 25.52 9.80
N LEU A 4 -7.19 26.21 9.90
CA LEU A 4 -8.43 25.61 10.41
C LEU A 4 -9.00 24.56 9.47
N LEU A 5 -8.92 24.80 8.16
CA LEU A 5 -9.37 23.83 7.15
C LEU A 5 -8.48 22.59 7.17
N SER A 6 -7.16 22.77 7.27
CA SER A 6 -6.20 21.67 7.41
C SER A 6 -6.38 20.89 8.73
N ALA A 7 -6.70 21.57 9.83
CA ALA A 7 -6.99 20.92 11.11
C ALA A 7 -8.30 20.13 11.09
N LEU A 8 -9.37 20.70 10.51
CA LEU A 8 -10.63 20.00 10.25
C LEU A 8 -10.41 18.78 9.35
N TRP A 9 -9.56 18.92 8.33
CA TRP A 9 -9.20 17.84 7.44
C TRP A 9 -8.49 16.69 8.18
N LEU A 10 -7.44 16.98 8.96
CA LEU A 10 -6.72 15.96 9.74
C LEU A 10 -7.61 15.27 10.79
N THR A 11 -8.50 16.03 11.43
CA THR A 11 -9.40 15.48 12.45
C THR A 11 -10.51 14.63 11.83
N THR A 12 -11.14 15.06 10.73
CA THR A 12 -12.16 14.25 10.04
C THR A 12 -11.56 13.02 9.38
N ALA A 13 -10.39 13.13 8.74
CA ALA A 13 -9.68 11.98 8.18
C ALA A 13 -9.27 10.97 9.25
N GLY A 14 -8.63 11.44 10.33
CA GLY A 14 -8.11 10.58 11.39
C GLY A 14 -9.18 9.94 12.28
N LEU A 15 -10.26 10.66 12.60
CA LEU A 15 -11.27 10.19 13.57
C LEU A 15 -12.50 9.56 12.92
N ILE A 16 -12.84 9.94 11.69
CA ILE A 16 -14.09 9.50 11.04
C ILE A 16 -13.78 8.55 9.89
N TYR A 17 -12.99 9.00 8.91
CA TYR A 17 -12.83 8.22 7.67
C TYR A 17 -11.96 6.98 7.86
N ASN A 18 -10.87 7.07 8.65
CA ASN A 18 -9.97 5.94 8.87
C ASN A 18 -10.59 4.82 9.73
N PRO A 19 -11.27 5.09 10.86
CA PRO A 19 -11.93 4.03 11.63
C PRO A 19 -13.12 3.42 10.89
N LEU A 20 -13.90 4.21 10.16
CA LEU A 20 -14.96 3.68 9.28
C LEU A 20 -14.39 2.83 8.15
N GLY A 21 -13.23 3.23 7.60
CA GLY A 21 -12.49 2.46 6.60
C GLY A 21 -12.06 1.12 7.15
N ALA A 22 -11.42 1.10 8.32
CA ALA A 22 -11.03 -0.12 9.01
C ALA A 22 -12.22 -1.05 9.27
N TRP A 23 -13.32 -0.51 9.82
CA TRP A 23 -14.54 -1.29 10.08
C TRP A 23 -15.17 -1.84 8.78
N LEU A 24 -15.19 -1.03 7.72
CA LEU A 24 -15.73 -1.47 6.43
C LEU A 24 -14.82 -2.53 5.80
N HIS A 25 -13.51 -2.40 5.96
CA HIS A 25 -12.50 -3.36 5.52
C HIS A 25 -12.58 -4.71 6.25
N ASP A 26 -13.00 -4.73 7.52
CA ASP A 26 -13.23 -5.97 8.26
C ASP A 26 -14.50 -6.70 7.78
N LYS A 27 -15.46 -5.96 7.22
CA LYS A 27 -16.75 -6.52 6.77
C LYS A 27 -16.78 -6.84 5.27
N VAL A 28 -16.04 -6.08 4.46
CA VAL A 28 -15.96 -6.22 3.01
C VAL A 28 -14.75 -7.06 2.64
N ASN A 29 -15.02 -8.32 2.31
CA ASN A 29 -14.00 -9.33 2.01
C ASN A 29 -13.44 -9.23 0.57
N SER A 30 -13.28 -8.01 0.03
CA SER A 30 -12.66 -7.73 -1.28
C SER A 30 -11.87 -6.41 -1.23
N ARG A 31 -10.54 -6.53 -1.22
CA ARG A 31 -9.60 -5.40 -1.18
C ARG A 31 -9.61 -4.65 -2.52
N ARG A 32 -9.55 -5.38 -3.63
CA ARG A 32 -9.56 -4.80 -4.98
C ARG A 32 -10.91 -4.17 -5.31
N GLY A 33 -12.01 -4.85 -4.97
CA GLY A 33 -13.36 -4.32 -5.18
C GLY A 33 -13.59 -3.02 -4.42
N MET A 34 -13.06 -2.92 -3.20
CA MET A 34 -13.21 -1.70 -2.41
C MET A 34 -12.33 -0.55 -2.91
N TYR A 35 -11.12 -0.81 -3.39
CA TYR A 35 -10.30 0.22 -4.02
C TYR A 35 -10.95 0.76 -5.30
N ILE A 36 -11.51 -0.12 -6.13
CA ILE A 36 -12.22 0.28 -7.35
C ILE A 36 -13.49 1.08 -7.01
N PHE A 37 -14.25 0.66 -5.99
CA PHE A 37 -15.41 1.42 -5.52
C PHE A 37 -15.01 2.80 -5.00
N GLY A 38 -13.92 2.89 -4.24
CA GLY A 38 -13.33 4.14 -3.79
C GLY A 38 -12.94 5.04 -4.96
N LEU A 39 -12.18 4.52 -5.93
CA LEU A 39 -11.77 5.25 -7.12
C LEU A 39 -12.96 5.74 -7.96
N PHE A 40 -14.01 4.94 -8.07
CA PHE A 40 -15.24 5.35 -8.75
C PHE A 40 -15.99 6.44 -7.99
N GLY A 41 -16.06 6.34 -6.66
CA GLY A 41 -16.59 7.40 -5.80
C GLY A 41 -15.79 8.70 -5.91
N CYS A 42 -14.46 8.62 -5.93
CA CYS A 42 -13.57 9.75 -6.16
C CYS A 42 -13.79 10.37 -7.55
N LEU A 43 -13.88 9.54 -8.60
CA LEU A 43 -14.14 10.01 -9.96
C LEU A 43 -15.45 10.77 -10.08
N LEU A 44 -16.54 10.24 -9.51
CA LEU A 44 -17.86 10.88 -9.53
C LEU A 44 -17.84 12.20 -8.75
N THR A 45 -17.30 12.17 -7.53
CA THR A 45 -17.28 13.36 -6.64
C THR A 45 -16.38 14.46 -7.20
N THR A 46 -15.22 14.15 -7.76
CA THR A 46 -14.34 15.13 -8.42
C THR A 46 -14.99 15.68 -9.69
N SER A 47 -15.71 14.88 -10.47
CA SER A 47 -16.45 15.35 -11.65
C SER A 47 -17.55 16.34 -11.27
N LEU A 48 -18.31 16.04 -10.21
CA LEU A 48 -19.34 16.94 -9.69
C LEU A 48 -18.74 18.21 -9.09
N LEU A 49 -17.62 18.10 -8.37
CA LEU A 49 -16.88 19.26 -7.86
C LEU A 49 -16.39 20.17 -8.99
N ALA A 50 -15.86 19.58 -10.07
CA ALA A 50 -15.40 20.32 -11.23
C ALA A 50 -16.56 21.06 -11.92
N ALA A 51 -17.71 20.41 -12.09
CA ALA A 51 -18.92 21.01 -12.66
C ALA A 51 -19.42 22.19 -11.80
N MET A 52 -19.52 21.99 -10.48
CA MET A 52 -19.94 23.06 -9.56
C MET A 52 -18.95 24.22 -9.53
N THR A 53 -17.64 23.93 -9.63
CA THR A 53 -16.61 24.97 -9.66
C THR A 53 -16.61 25.71 -10.99
N ALA A 54 -16.89 25.05 -12.11
CA ALA A 54 -16.98 25.70 -13.42
C ALA A 54 -18.16 26.69 -13.50
N GLU A 55 -19.29 26.36 -12.87
CA GLU A 55 -20.53 27.14 -12.97
C GLU A 55 -20.68 28.20 -11.86
N PHE A 56 -20.24 27.89 -10.63
CA PHE A 56 -20.52 28.73 -9.47
C PHE A 56 -19.29 29.45 -8.89
N SER A 57 -18.06 29.13 -9.34
CA SER A 57 -16.86 29.81 -8.84
C SER A 57 -16.89 31.30 -9.15
N GLY A 58 -16.82 32.13 -8.10
CA GLY A 58 -16.89 33.59 -8.21
C GLY A 58 -18.31 34.18 -8.20
N THR A 59 -19.36 33.36 -8.13
CA THR A 59 -20.75 33.84 -8.03
C THR A 59 -21.21 33.98 -6.56
N ALA A 60 -22.17 34.88 -6.31
CA ALA A 60 -22.76 35.08 -4.97
C ALA A 60 -23.73 33.96 -4.54
N ASN A 61 -23.88 32.90 -5.34
CA ASN A 61 -24.76 31.78 -5.06
C ASN A 61 -24.21 30.92 -3.91
N ARG A 62 -24.68 31.21 -2.70
CA ARG A 62 -24.33 30.46 -1.48
C ARG A 62 -24.63 28.97 -1.57
N ALA A 63 -25.72 28.58 -2.24
CA ALA A 63 -26.09 27.18 -2.40
C ALA A 63 -25.08 26.40 -3.26
N GLY A 64 -24.67 26.95 -4.41
CA GLY A 64 -23.68 26.31 -5.30
C GLY A 64 -22.31 26.16 -4.65
N ASN A 65 -21.83 27.20 -3.97
CA ASN A 65 -20.58 27.13 -3.21
C ASN A 65 -20.67 26.13 -2.03
N GLY A 66 -21.82 26.03 -1.37
CA GLY A 66 -22.06 25.04 -0.33
C GLY A 66 -22.02 23.59 -0.85
N MET A 67 -22.60 23.34 -2.03
CA MET A 67 -22.54 22.04 -2.69
C MET A 67 -21.11 21.65 -3.10
N GLY A 68 -20.31 22.61 -3.59
CA GLY A 68 -18.89 22.38 -3.86
C GLY A 68 -18.12 21.92 -2.63
N ILE A 69 -18.35 22.57 -1.48
CA ILE A 69 -17.77 22.16 -0.19
C ILE A 69 -18.24 20.74 0.20
N PHE A 70 -19.52 20.42 0.01
CA PHE A 70 -20.02 19.09 0.28
C PHE A 70 -19.33 18.01 -0.57
N PHE A 71 -19.16 18.25 -1.87
CA PHE A 71 -18.52 17.28 -2.77
C PHE A 71 -17.02 17.07 -2.46
N ILE A 72 -16.29 18.09 -2.02
CA ILE A 72 -14.89 17.90 -1.58
C ILE A 72 -14.82 17.06 -0.30
N PHE A 73 -15.73 17.25 0.67
CA PHE A 73 -15.79 16.36 1.84
C PHE A 73 -16.20 14.94 1.49
N LEU A 74 -17.11 14.77 0.52
CA LEU A 74 -17.52 13.44 0.06
C LEU A 74 -16.39 12.73 -0.70
N TYR A 75 -15.63 13.45 -1.53
CA TYR A 75 -14.40 12.95 -2.15
C TYR A 75 -13.41 12.45 -1.09
N LEU A 76 -13.21 13.25 -0.03
CA LEU A 76 -12.32 12.88 1.07
C LEU A 76 -12.79 11.65 1.84
N ALA A 77 -14.11 11.49 2.01
CA ALA A 77 -14.67 10.29 2.64
C ALA A 77 -14.37 9.03 1.83
N PHE A 78 -14.59 9.04 0.51
CA PHE A 78 -14.26 7.90 -0.34
C PHE A 78 -12.76 7.63 -0.41
N GLN A 79 -11.95 8.69 -0.55
CA GLN A 79 -10.49 8.58 -0.61
C GLN A 79 -9.92 8.00 0.70
N GLY A 80 -10.30 8.52 1.87
CA GLY A 80 -9.77 8.05 3.15
C GLY A 80 -10.28 6.65 3.53
N THR A 81 -11.59 6.43 3.44
CA THR A 81 -12.22 5.18 3.88
C THR A 81 -11.90 4.01 2.96
N CYS A 82 -11.89 4.21 1.63
CA CYS A 82 -11.73 3.12 0.67
C CYS A 82 -10.32 3.08 0.05
N CYS A 83 -9.77 4.21 -0.41
CA CYS A 83 -8.50 4.19 -1.14
C CYS A 83 -7.30 4.08 -0.19
N ASP A 84 -7.18 5.01 0.75
CA ASP A 84 -6.00 5.13 1.63
C ASP A 84 -5.89 3.88 2.53
N THR A 85 -6.99 3.49 3.18
CA THR A 85 -7.00 2.31 4.05
C THR A 85 -6.65 1.03 3.29
N THR A 86 -7.17 0.83 2.07
CA THR A 86 -6.80 -0.34 1.25
C THR A 86 -5.33 -0.32 0.88
N MET A 87 -4.77 0.84 0.52
CA MET A 87 -3.37 0.97 0.11
C MET A 87 -2.42 0.49 1.20
N TYR A 88 -2.62 0.92 2.45
CA TYR A 88 -1.78 0.50 3.57
C TYR A 88 -1.94 -0.99 3.89
N LEU A 89 -3.18 -1.48 3.87
CA LEU A 89 -3.46 -2.90 4.11
C LEU A 89 -2.83 -3.78 3.03
N TYR A 90 -2.96 -3.40 1.76
CA TYR A 90 -2.44 -4.15 0.62
C TYR A 90 -0.91 -4.23 0.63
N VAL A 91 -0.21 -3.14 0.99
CA VAL A 91 1.24 -3.17 1.19
C VAL A 91 1.61 -4.13 2.32
N SER A 92 0.86 -4.15 3.42
CA SER A 92 1.14 -5.07 4.53
C SER A 92 0.90 -6.55 4.19
N GLU A 93 0.00 -6.82 3.23
CA GLU A 93 -0.36 -8.16 2.73
C GLU A 93 0.63 -8.68 1.67
N ILE A 94 1.22 -7.80 0.84
CA ILE A 94 2.20 -8.18 -0.19
C ILE A 94 3.58 -8.47 0.39
N PHE A 95 4.02 -7.68 1.37
CA PHE A 95 5.39 -7.81 1.88
C PHE A 95 5.47 -8.86 3.00
N PRO A 96 6.43 -9.80 2.93
CA PRO A 96 6.69 -10.74 4.02
C PRO A 96 7.13 -10.00 5.27
N THR A 97 6.88 -10.58 6.44
CA THR A 97 7.02 -9.91 7.76
C THR A 97 8.37 -9.20 7.96
N GLU A 98 9.46 -9.79 7.46
CA GLU A 98 10.82 -9.23 7.57
C GLU A 98 11.06 -8.00 6.68
N LEU A 99 10.41 -7.92 5.51
CA LEU A 99 10.57 -6.82 4.54
C LEU A 99 9.45 -5.78 4.62
N ARG A 100 8.37 -6.06 5.35
CA ARG A 100 7.23 -5.17 5.54
C ARG A 100 7.61 -3.74 5.94
N PRO A 101 8.50 -3.47 6.92
CA PRO A 101 8.84 -2.10 7.28
C PRO A 101 9.58 -1.36 6.15
N MET A 102 10.40 -2.05 5.37
CA MET A 102 11.10 -1.46 4.23
C MET A 102 10.13 -1.15 3.08
N GLY A 103 9.22 -2.08 2.77
CA GLY A 103 8.17 -1.90 1.77
C GLY A 103 7.19 -0.77 2.12
N MET A 104 6.77 -0.68 3.39
CA MET A 104 5.95 0.44 3.87
C MET A 104 6.71 1.77 3.80
N GLY A 105 8.00 1.78 4.15
CA GLY A 105 8.83 2.98 4.05
C GLY A 105 8.93 3.52 2.63
N PHE A 106 9.16 2.64 1.64
CA PHE A 106 9.19 3.03 0.23
C PHE A 106 7.83 3.52 -0.28
N SER A 107 6.74 2.83 0.12
CA SER A 107 5.37 3.23 -0.23
C SER A 107 5.01 4.62 0.32
N LEU A 108 5.32 4.88 1.60
CA LEU A 108 5.13 6.18 2.23
C LEU A 108 5.99 7.26 1.56
N PHE A 109 7.25 6.96 1.25
CA PHE A 109 8.11 7.89 0.52
C PHE A 109 7.52 8.27 -0.84
N GLY A 110 7.07 7.29 -1.62
CA GLY A 110 6.41 7.51 -2.91
C GLY A 110 5.14 8.35 -2.77
N GLN A 111 4.31 8.06 -1.78
CA GLN A 111 3.09 8.82 -1.49
C GLN A 111 3.40 10.28 -1.14
N PHE A 112 4.34 10.53 -0.23
CA PHE A 112 4.71 11.89 0.17
C PHE A 112 5.39 12.64 -0.97
N ALA A 113 6.26 11.99 -1.75
CA ALA A 113 6.89 12.59 -2.92
C ALA A 113 5.84 13.03 -3.97
N ALA A 114 4.90 12.15 -4.31
CA ALA A 114 3.80 12.48 -5.23
C ALA A 114 2.91 13.60 -4.67
N SER A 115 2.62 13.56 -3.36
CA SER A 115 1.84 14.60 -2.68
C SER A 115 2.54 15.96 -2.73
N LEU A 116 3.87 16.01 -2.56
CA LEU A 116 4.65 17.24 -2.66
C LEU A 116 4.60 17.81 -4.09
N VAL A 117 4.78 16.97 -5.11
CA VAL A 117 4.70 17.40 -6.51
C VAL A 117 3.32 17.99 -6.81
N LEU A 118 2.24 17.31 -6.41
CA LEU A 118 0.88 17.80 -6.60
C LEU A 118 0.61 19.09 -5.81
N LEU A 119 1.10 19.19 -4.58
CA LEU A 119 0.90 20.38 -3.74
C LEU A 119 1.60 21.62 -4.32
N GLN A 120 2.79 21.44 -4.89
CA GLN A 120 3.53 22.53 -5.53
C GLN A 120 2.95 22.89 -6.90
N THR A 121 2.44 21.90 -7.64
CA THR A 121 1.85 22.12 -8.97
C THR A 121 0.42 22.67 -8.87
N ALA A 122 -0.34 22.34 -7.84
CA ALA A 122 -1.71 22.80 -7.64
C ALA A 122 -1.89 24.31 -7.71
N PRO A 123 -1.14 25.17 -6.97
CA PRO A 123 -1.35 26.62 -7.04
C PRO A 123 -1.07 27.18 -8.44
N ILE A 124 -0.07 26.64 -9.15
CA ILE A 124 0.28 27.04 -10.52
C ILE A 124 -0.80 26.58 -11.50
N GLY A 125 -1.30 25.35 -11.33
CA GLY A 125 -2.38 24.80 -12.13
C GLY A 125 -3.69 25.56 -11.96
N PHE A 126 -4.04 25.93 -10.72
CA PHE A 126 -5.23 26.72 -10.46
C PHE A 126 -5.10 28.17 -10.94
N SER A 127 -3.91 28.77 -10.95
CA SER A 127 -3.72 30.14 -11.46
C SER A 127 -3.79 30.23 -12.99
N GLU A 128 -3.23 29.25 -13.69
CA GLU A 128 -3.17 29.24 -15.17
C GLU A 128 -4.42 28.64 -15.81
N VAL A 129 -4.93 27.54 -15.23
CA VAL A 129 -5.88 26.63 -15.88
C VAL A 129 -7.25 26.61 -15.14
N GLY A 130 -7.29 27.10 -13.89
CA GLY A 130 -8.51 27.27 -13.11
C GLY A 130 -9.23 25.94 -12.86
N TRP A 131 -10.54 25.89 -13.13
CA TRP A 131 -11.37 24.70 -12.91
C TRP A 131 -10.94 23.47 -13.74
N LYS A 132 -10.22 23.66 -14.84
CA LYS A 132 -9.76 22.55 -15.69
C LYS A 132 -8.67 21.72 -15.01
N TYR A 133 -8.03 22.20 -13.94
CA TYR A 133 -7.06 21.41 -13.18
C TYR A 133 -7.69 20.15 -12.56
N TYR A 134 -8.99 20.19 -12.24
CA TYR A 134 -9.73 19.02 -11.75
C TYR A 134 -9.80 17.88 -12.79
N LEU A 135 -9.71 18.20 -14.10
CA LEU A 135 -9.71 17.17 -15.15
C LEU A 135 -8.46 16.28 -15.10
N VAL A 136 -7.32 16.81 -14.63
CA VAL A 136 -6.09 16.03 -14.47
C VAL A 136 -6.33 14.88 -13.47
N VAL A 137 -6.99 15.19 -12.35
CA VAL A 137 -7.35 14.20 -11.32
C VAL A 137 -8.33 13.17 -11.88
N ILE A 138 -9.34 13.60 -12.64
CA ILE A 138 -10.33 12.71 -13.25
C ILE A 138 -9.66 11.73 -14.23
N VAL A 139 -8.78 12.22 -15.11
CA VAL A 139 -8.03 11.38 -16.05
C VAL A 139 -7.15 10.38 -15.30
N TRP A 140 -6.53 10.81 -14.20
CA TRP A 140 -5.74 9.93 -13.35
C TRP A 140 -6.59 8.82 -12.73
N CYS A 141 -7.76 9.15 -12.17
CA CYS A 141 -8.68 8.15 -11.63
C CYS A 141 -9.12 7.15 -12.71
N ILE A 142 -9.47 7.62 -13.92
CA ILE A 142 -9.87 6.76 -15.05
C ILE A 142 -8.73 5.80 -15.45
N PHE A 143 -7.48 6.27 -15.41
CA PHE A 143 -6.32 5.44 -15.74
C PHE A 143 -5.99 4.42 -14.64
N TYR A 144 -6.19 4.79 -13.37
CA TYR A 144 -5.92 3.90 -12.24
C TYR A 144 -6.93 2.77 -12.10
N ILE A 145 -8.21 2.98 -12.42
CA ILE A 145 -9.24 1.93 -12.36
C ILE A 145 -8.85 0.66 -13.13
N PRO A 146 -8.52 0.71 -14.45
CA PRO A 146 -8.11 -0.47 -15.20
C PRO A 146 -6.75 -0.98 -14.75
N MET A 147 -5.82 -0.10 -14.36
CA MET A 147 -4.51 -0.53 -13.84
C MET A 147 -4.70 -1.41 -12.60
N VAL A 148 -5.51 -0.98 -11.63
CA VAL A 148 -5.80 -1.78 -10.44
C VAL A 148 -6.51 -3.07 -10.81
N TYR A 149 -7.47 -3.03 -11.73
CA TYR A 149 -8.21 -4.23 -12.12
C TYR A 149 -7.30 -5.32 -12.72
N PHE A 150 -6.32 -4.95 -13.55
CA PHE A 150 -5.41 -5.90 -14.20
C PHE A 150 -4.17 -6.26 -13.37
N PHE A 151 -3.57 -5.29 -12.67
CA PHE A 151 -2.29 -5.49 -11.97
C PHE A 151 -2.44 -5.87 -10.49
N TRP A 152 -3.58 -5.61 -9.84
CA TRP A 152 -3.78 -6.04 -8.46
C TRP A 152 -4.43 -7.42 -8.40
N PRO A 153 -3.69 -8.49 -7.99
CA PRO A 153 -4.32 -9.74 -7.60
C PRO A 153 -5.27 -9.52 -6.41
N GLU A 154 -6.36 -10.29 -6.38
CA GLU A 154 -7.30 -10.25 -5.25
C GLU A 154 -6.68 -10.93 -4.02
N THR A 155 -6.21 -10.14 -3.04
CA THR A 155 -5.60 -10.67 -1.81
C THR A 155 -6.62 -11.06 -0.74
N ALA A 156 -7.90 -10.75 -0.93
CA ALA A 156 -8.93 -10.79 0.12
C ALA A 156 -9.41 -12.18 0.56
N ARG A 157 -8.73 -13.26 0.16
CA ARG A 157 -9.10 -14.64 0.50
C ARG A 157 -7.92 -15.58 0.73
N LEU A 158 -6.69 -15.07 0.70
CA LEU A 158 -5.50 -15.91 0.84
C LEU A 158 -4.91 -15.70 2.23
N SER A 159 -4.57 -16.79 2.91
CA SER A 159 -3.74 -16.68 4.12
C SER A 159 -2.40 -16.05 3.73
N LEU A 160 -1.71 -15.40 4.69
CA LEU A 160 -0.36 -14.85 4.48
C LEU A 160 0.60 -15.90 3.87
N GLU A 161 0.35 -17.19 4.10
CA GLU A 161 1.09 -18.33 3.53
C GLU A 161 0.78 -18.61 2.05
N GLU A 162 -0.47 -18.45 1.60
CA GLU A 162 -0.83 -18.67 0.19
C GLU A 162 -0.41 -17.49 -0.70
N ILE A 163 -0.37 -16.26 -0.16
CA ILE A 163 0.18 -15.09 -0.87
C ILE A 163 1.70 -15.26 -1.08
N GLY A 164 2.43 -15.75 -0.06
CA GLY A 164 3.85 -16.10 -0.16
C GLY A 164 4.12 -17.13 -1.27
N LYS A 165 3.30 -18.19 -1.35
CA LYS A 165 3.38 -19.19 -2.45
C LYS A 165 3.16 -18.59 -3.84
N GLN A 166 2.30 -17.59 -3.97
CA GLN A 166 1.96 -17.01 -5.27
C GLN A 166 2.98 -15.97 -5.76
N PHE A 167 3.73 -15.34 -4.84
CA PHE A 167 4.85 -14.45 -5.16
C PHE A 167 6.21 -15.17 -5.27
N GLY A 168 6.23 -16.50 -5.13
CA GLY A 168 7.44 -17.31 -5.33
C GLY A 168 8.36 -17.37 -4.11
N ASP A 169 7.83 -17.22 -2.90
CA ASP A 169 8.55 -17.59 -1.68
C ASP A 169 8.59 -19.13 -1.61
N ASP A 170 9.60 -19.71 -2.26
CA ASP A 170 10.05 -21.06 -1.94
C ASP A 170 10.69 -20.98 -0.54
N VAL A 171 9.96 -21.52 0.45
CA VAL A 171 10.50 -21.94 1.75
C VAL A 171 11.16 -20.83 2.59
N ALA A 172 10.35 -20.06 3.28
CA ALA A 172 10.66 -19.72 4.66
C ALA A 172 9.56 -20.30 5.55
N VAL A 173 9.52 -21.64 5.62
CA VAL A 173 8.92 -22.35 6.75
C VAL A 173 9.39 -21.62 7.99
N HIS A 174 8.45 -21.04 8.74
CA HIS A 174 8.71 -20.46 10.03
C HIS A 174 9.44 -21.49 10.89
N ILE A 175 10.77 -21.36 11.02
CA ILE A 175 11.61 -22.21 11.90
C ILE A 175 11.13 -22.12 13.36
N ASN A 176 10.31 -21.12 13.69
CA ASN A 176 9.76 -20.93 15.03
C ASN A 176 8.45 -21.68 15.32
N ASP A 177 7.66 -22.09 14.33
CA ASP A 177 6.39 -22.83 14.54
C ASP A 177 6.41 -24.28 14.05
N ALA A 178 7.55 -24.75 13.53
CA ALA A 178 7.71 -26.14 13.14
C ALA A 178 7.54 -27.08 14.34
N THR A 179 6.60 -28.01 14.21
CA THR A 179 6.42 -29.13 15.16
C THR A 179 7.74 -29.90 15.24
N ASP A 180 8.09 -30.50 16.39
CA ASP A 180 9.37 -31.22 16.57
C ASP A 180 9.65 -32.28 15.48
N GLU A 181 8.61 -32.79 14.82
CA GLU A 181 8.69 -33.68 13.66
C GLU A 181 9.23 -32.99 12.40
N GLU A 182 8.79 -31.78 12.09
CA GLU A 182 9.19 -31.06 10.87
C GLU A 182 10.64 -30.56 10.97
N LYS A 183 11.09 -30.19 12.18
CA LYS A 183 12.50 -29.87 12.44
C LYS A 183 13.41 -31.08 12.20
N ARG A 184 12.97 -32.28 12.58
CA ARG A 184 13.72 -33.52 12.34
C ARG A 184 13.80 -33.86 10.86
N ILE A 185 12.73 -33.66 10.11
CA ILE A 185 12.71 -33.88 8.66
C ILE A 185 13.64 -32.89 7.95
N LEU A 186 13.63 -31.60 8.34
CA LEU A 186 14.56 -30.61 7.81
C LEU A 186 16.02 -30.94 8.16
N GLU A 187 16.31 -31.34 9.40
CA GLU A 187 17.66 -31.77 9.81
C GLU A 187 18.11 -33.02 9.03
N GLN A 188 17.19 -33.93 8.71
CA GLN A 188 17.48 -35.11 7.88
C GLN A 188 17.78 -34.70 6.43
N GLN A 189 16.99 -33.77 5.87
CA GLN A 189 17.22 -33.25 4.52
C GLN A 189 18.52 -32.44 4.41
N LEU A 190 18.89 -31.67 5.44
CA LEU A 190 20.18 -30.98 5.53
C LEU A 190 21.35 -31.96 5.63
N LYS A 191 21.22 -33.03 6.44
CA LYS A 191 22.23 -34.09 6.52
C LYS A 191 22.39 -34.83 5.20
N ASP A 192 21.30 -35.15 4.52
CA ASP A 192 21.36 -35.85 3.23
C ASP A 192 21.94 -34.94 2.13
N ALA A 193 21.62 -33.64 2.13
CA ALA A 193 22.22 -32.67 1.22
C ALA A 193 23.73 -32.48 1.47
N ASP A 194 24.15 -32.37 2.73
CA ASP A 194 25.57 -32.29 3.10
C ASP A 194 26.32 -33.58 2.78
N LEU A 195 25.70 -34.75 2.94
CA LEU A 195 26.29 -36.05 2.56
C LEU A 195 26.44 -36.19 1.04
N VAL A 196 25.50 -35.66 0.26
CA VAL A 196 25.58 -35.63 -1.21
C VAL A 196 26.68 -34.67 -1.68
N HIS A 197 26.83 -33.50 -1.04
CA HIS A 197 27.94 -32.59 -1.30
C HIS A 197 29.30 -33.19 -0.89
N GLN A 198 29.37 -33.88 0.25
CA GLN A 198 30.61 -34.52 0.70
C GLN A 198 31.00 -35.73 -0.18
N LYS A 199 30.04 -36.43 -0.81
CA LYS A 199 30.32 -37.48 -1.80
C LYS A 199 30.68 -36.93 -3.18
N GLY A 200 30.12 -35.78 -3.57
CA GLY A 200 30.43 -35.10 -4.84
C GLY A 200 31.83 -34.47 -4.86
N ASP A 201 32.30 -33.99 -3.71
CA ASP A 201 33.58 -33.30 -3.57
C ASP A 201 34.76 -34.24 -3.20
N GLY A 202 34.54 -35.55 -3.30
CA GLY A 202 35.55 -36.60 -3.09
C GLY A 202 36.66 -36.67 -4.16
N PHE A 203 36.63 -35.81 -5.18
CA PHE A 203 37.69 -35.72 -6.20
C PHE A 203 38.06 -34.27 -6.51
N HIS A 204 38.54 -33.51 -5.52
CA HIS A 204 39.75 -32.70 -5.69
C HIS A 204 40.23 -32.06 -4.37
N SER A 205 41.26 -32.69 -3.82
CA SER A 205 42.46 -32.09 -3.22
C SER A 205 42.38 -30.71 -2.54
N SER A 206 42.72 -30.75 -1.24
CA SER A 206 43.58 -29.84 -0.49
C SER A 206 43.07 -28.43 -0.14
N TYR A 207 42.48 -28.31 1.05
CA TYR A 207 42.58 -27.11 1.87
C TYR A 207 43.05 -27.45 3.30
N ARG A 208 44.23 -26.94 3.68
CA ARG A 208 44.75 -26.98 5.05
C ARG A 208 43.94 -26.02 5.94
N PRO A 209 43.57 -26.39 7.18
CA PRO A 209 42.98 -25.45 8.11
C PRO A 209 44.05 -24.49 8.66
N VAL A 210 43.84 -23.18 8.46
CA VAL A 210 44.60 -22.12 9.14
C VAL A 210 44.16 -22.10 10.61
N GLY A 211 45.09 -22.42 11.50
CA GLY A 211 44.88 -22.54 12.94
C GLY A 211 44.42 -21.25 13.60
N ARG A 212 43.42 -21.37 14.48
CA ARG A 212 42.97 -20.32 15.40
C ARG A 212 43.94 -20.26 16.59
N PRO A 213 44.50 -19.09 16.98
CA PRO A 213 45.40 -19.02 18.13
C PRO A 213 44.64 -19.18 19.46
N LYS A 214 45.11 -20.10 20.31
CA LYS A 214 44.60 -20.35 21.66
C LYS A 214 44.92 -19.16 22.57
N ARG A 215 43.89 -18.63 23.25
CA ARG A 215 44.05 -17.80 24.47
C ARG A 215 44.77 -18.62 25.54
N LEU A 216 45.97 -18.20 25.93
CA LEU A 216 46.65 -18.65 27.14
C LEU A 216 46.14 -17.80 28.32
N LYS A 217 45.59 -18.49 29.32
CA LYS A 217 45.40 -17.95 30.67
C LYS A 217 46.72 -18.17 31.41
N HIS A 218 47.30 -17.11 31.96
CA HIS A 218 47.95 -17.08 33.27
C HIS A 218 47.94 -15.64 33.77
#